data_AF-A0A4P9Z955-F1
#
_entry.id   AF-A0A4P9Z955-F1
#
_cell.length_a   1.000
_cell.length_b   1.000
_cell.length_c   1.000
_cell.angle_alpha   90.00
_cell.angle_beta   90.00
_cell.angle_gamma   90.00
#
_symmetry.space_group_name_H-M   'P 1'
#
loop_
_entity.id
_entity.type
_entity.pdbx_description
1 polymer ?
#
loop_
_entity_poly.entity_id
_entity_poly.type
_entity_poly.pdbx_seq_one_letter_code
_entity_poly.pdbx_strand_id
1 'polypeptide(L)'
;YCSQELVHAIAALGAKCSDSAEERDLAPTFYENARAAIFANKVCEPQINTLQALLCLSLYELGDGNALASWMLSGMALRMGYDLGFQLNPQDWTMETPHSVMAKTDIMVRSRIYWGCYIVDHFVSLIMGRPVTVRKTEATIPSSKMLPNAENID
;
A
#
# COMPACT_ATOMS: atom_id res chain seq x y z
N TYR A 1 12.52 -1.58 -1.51
CA TYR A 1 11.15 -1.27 -1.04
C TYR A 1 11.13 -1.01 0.48
N CYS A 2 12.03 -0.17 1.00
CA CYS A 2 12.05 0.17 2.43
C CYS A 2 12.32 1.66 2.55
N SER A 3 11.50 2.37 3.31
CA SER A 3 11.64 3.79 3.60
C SER A 3 11.11 4.08 5.00
N GLN A 4 11.58 5.18 5.59
CA GLN A 4 11.31 5.49 6.99
C GLN A 4 9.81 5.70 7.25
N GLU A 5 9.11 6.39 6.35
CA GLU A 5 7.67 6.61 6.44
C GLU A 5 6.87 5.30 6.33
N LEU A 6 7.32 4.36 5.51
CA LEU A 6 6.68 3.06 5.38
C LEU A 6 6.90 2.21 6.64
N VAL A 7 8.11 2.20 7.19
CA VAL A 7 8.40 1.49 8.45
C VAL A 7 7.53 2.02 9.58
N HIS A 8 7.42 3.34 9.72
CA HIS A 8 6.53 3.95 10.72
C HIS A 8 5.06 3.62 10.47
N ALA A 9 4.58 3.64 9.22
CA ALA A 9 3.18 3.33 8.92
C ALA A 9 2.84 1.86 9.24
N ILE A 10 3.75 0.93 8.92
CA ILE A 10 3.61 -0.49 9.28
C ILE A 10 3.65 -0.66 10.80
N ALA A 11 4.59 -0.02 11.49
CA ALA A 11 4.70 -0.07 12.94
C ALA A 11 3.45 0.48 13.62
N ALA A 12 2.88 1.59 13.13
CA ALA A 12 1.64 2.16 13.63
C ALA A 12 0.47 1.18 13.52
N LEU A 13 0.26 0.58 12.35
CA LEU A 13 -0.82 -0.37 12.11
C LEU A 13 -0.62 -1.67 12.92
N GLY A 14 0.62 -2.17 12.97
CA GLY A 14 0.97 -3.38 13.73
C GLY A 14 0.80 -3.19 15.24
N ALA A 15 1.35 -2.10 15.79
CA ALA A 15 1.21 -1.73 17.19
C ALA A 15 -0.25 -1.63 17.62
N LYS A 16 -1.12 -1.05 16.77
CA LYS A 16 -2.56 -0.94 17.03
C LYS A 16 -3.24 -2.30 17.23
N CYS A 17 -2.79 -3.31 16.49
CA CYS A 17 -3.32 -4.68 16.53
C CYS A 17 -2.65 -5.56 17.60
N SER A 18 -1.72 -5.02 18.39
CA SER A 18 -1.01 -5.81 19.40
C SER A 18 -1.89 -6.12 20.62
N ASP A 19 -1.66 -7.28 21.22
CA ASP A 19 -2.24 -7.68 22.50
C ASP A 19 -1.63 -6.89 23.68
N SER A 20 -0.39 -6.39 23.54
CA SER A 20 0.29 -5.58 24.56
C SER A 20 -0.21 -4.15 24.59
N ALA A 21 -0.59 -3.65 25.78
CA ALA A 21 -0.99 -2.26 25.95
C ALA A 21 0.16 -1.29 25.68
N GLU A 22 1.37 -1.63 26.13
CA GLU A 22 2.58 -0.81 25.96
C GLU A 22 2.89 -0.59 24.47
N GLU A 23 2.69 -1.62 23.64
CA GLU A 23 2.89 -1.49 22.20
C GLU A 23 1.79 -0.66 21.55
N ARG A 24 0.52 -0.87 21.92
CA ARG A 24 -0.60 -0.06 21.42
C ARG A 24 -0.42 1.44 21.71
N ASP A 25 0.14 1.79 22.86
CA ASP A 25 0.41 3.18 23.24
C ASP A 25 1.47 3.86 22.35
N LEU A 26 2.33 3.09 21.67
CA LEU A 26 3.29 3.62 20.70
C LEU A 26 2.67 3.92 19.33
N ALA A 27 1.51 3.32 19.02
CA ALA A 27 0.90 3.38 17.69
C ALA A 27 0.64 4.82 17.20
N PRO A 28 0.11 5.76 18.01
CA PRO A 28 -0.10 7.15 17.58
C PRO A 28 1.20 7.87 17.22
N THR A 29 2.28 7.60 17.94
CA THR A 29 3.60 8.20 17.66
C THR A 29 4.13 7.77 16.31
N PHE A 30 4.05 6.47 16.00
CA PHE A 30 4.44 5.95 14.69
C PHE A 30 3.54 6.50 13.58
N TYR A 31 2.23 6.61 13.84
CA TYR A 31 1.28 7.17 12.89
C TYR A 31 1.63 8.60 12.50
N GLU A 32 1.84 9.49 13.49
CA GLU A 32 2.19 10.88 13.24
C GLU A 32 3.57 11.03 12.58
N ASN A 33 4.55 10.21 12.94
CA ASN A 33 5.87 10.22 12.29
C ASN A 33 5.78 9.85 10.79
N ALA A 34 4.99 8.82 10.46
CA ALA A 34 4.73 8.45 9.07
C ALA A 34 3.99 9.55 8.32
N ARG A 35 2.92 10.08 8.92
CA ARG A 35 2.09 11.13 8.32
C ARG A 35 2.92 12.38 8.05
N ALA A 36 3.65 12.89 9.04
CA ALA A 36 4.50 14.06 8.90
C ALA A 36 5.54 13.89 7.78
N ALA A 37 6.23 12.73 7.73
CA ALA A 37 7.21 12.46 6.69
C ALA A 37 6.61 12.46 5.27
N ILE A 38 5.42 11.86 5.11
CA ILE A 38 4.73 11.80 3.81
C ILE A 38 4.32 13.21 3.36
N PHE A 39 3.61 13.95 4.23
CA PHE A 39 3.03 15.25 3.88
C PHE A 39 4.06 16.37 3.77
N ALA A 40 5.24 16.23 4.37
CA ALA A 40 6.31 17.20 4.21
C ALA A 40 6.83 17.25 2.77
N ASN A 41 7.16 16.10 2.16
CA ASN A 41 7.93 16.06 0.91
C ASN A 41 7.52 14.97 -0.09
N LYS A 42 6.62 14.04 0.24
CA LYS A 42 6.38 12.83 -0.57
C LYS A 42 5.03 12.77 -1.28
N VAL A 43 4.07 13.62 -0.91
CA VAL A 43 2.71 13.59 -1.49
C VAL A 43 2.72 13.80 -3.01
N CYS A 44 3.63 14.63 -3.52
CA CYS A 44 3.74 14.94 -4.94
C CYS A 44 4.83 14.12 -5.66
N GLU A 45 5.45 13.15 -4.98
CA GLU A 45 6.47 12.26 -5.55
C GLU A 45 5.91 10.83 -5.58
N PRO A 46 5.37 10.37 -6.72
CA PRO A 46 4.82 9.02 -6.81
C PRO A 46 5.88 7.96 -6.55
N GLN A 47 5.76 7.27 -5.41
CA GLN A 47 6.69 6.23 -4.97
C GLN A 47 5.92 5.05 -4.38
N ILE A 48 6.34 3.82 -4.72
CA ILE A 48 5.70 2.59 -4.23
C ILE A 48 5.63 2.56 -2.70
N ASN A 49 6.72 2.95 -2.02
CA ASN A 49 6.77 2.90 -0.57
C ASN A 49 5.79 3.90 0.08
N THR A 50 5.66 5.10 -0.51
CA THR A 50 4.72 6.13 -0.05
C THR A 50 3.27 5.69 -0.26
N LEU A 51 2.97 5.06 -1.40
CA LEU A 51 1.67 4.43 -1.65
C LEU A 51 1.35 3.39 -0.58
N GLN A 52 2.29 2.47 -0.30
CA GLN A 52 2.11 1.44 0.72
C GLN A 52 1.91 2.06 2.11
N ALA A 53 2.66 3.11 2.45
CA ALA A 53 2.53 3.81 3.71
C ALA A 53 1.15 4.47 3.84
N LEU A 54 0.67 5.14 2.80
CA LEU A 54 -0.67 5.73 2.75
C LEU A 54 -1.78 4.70 2.93
N LEU A 55 -1.64 3.49 2.36
CA LEU A 55 -2.58 2.38 2.59
C LEU A 55 -2.57 1.94 4.06
N CYS A 56 -1.40 1.80 4.68
CA CYS A 56 -1.29 1.44 6.10
C CYS A 56 -1.95 2.49 6.99
N LEU A 57 -1.71 3.78 6.73
CA LEU A 57 -2.35 4.89 7.48
C LEU A 57 -3.87 4.92 7.24
N SER A 58 -4.33 4.62 6.02
CA SER A 58 -5.76 4.50 5.72
C SER A 58 -6.44 3.41 6.55
N LEU A 59 -5.81 2.23 6.67
CA LEU A 59 -6.33 1.13 7.50
C LEU A 59 -6.27 1.47 8.99
N TYR A 60 -5.24 2.19 9.43
CA TYR A 60 -5.13 2.68 10.81
C TYR A 60 -6.32 3.59 11.18
N GLU A 61 -6.62 4.57 10.34
CA GLU A 61 -7.75 5.50 10.52
C GLU A 61 -9.10 4.78 10.47
N LEU A 62 -9.23 3.78 9.59
CA LEU A 62 -10.44 2.97 9.52
C LEU A 62 -10.69 2.22 10.84
N GLY A 63 -9.62 1.70 11.46
CA GLY A 63 -9.68 1.02 12.75
C GLY A 63 -10.11 1.93 13.91
N ASP A 64 -9.88 3.24 13.82
CA ASP A 64 -10.38 4.23 14.81
C ASP A 64 -11.79 4.74 14.49
N GLY A 65 -12.41 4.26 13.40
CA GLY A 65 -13.72 4.74 12.95
C GLY A 65 -13.64 6.06 12.17
N ASN A 66 -12.45 6.57 11.85
CA ASN A 66 -12.24 7.79 11.07
C ASN A 66 -12.38 7.52 9.57
N ALA A 67 -13.56 7.08 9.13
CA ALA A 67 -13.82 6.63 7.78
C ALA A 67 -13.47 7.68 6.70
N LEU A 68 -13.74 8.97 6.96
CA LEU A 68 -13.38 10.05 6.03
C LEU A 68 -11.87 10.19 5.83
N ALA A 69 -11.08 10.11 6.90
CA ALA A 69 -9.62 10.15 6.80
C ALA A 69 -9.09 8.93 6.05
N SER A 70 -9.64 7.75 6.35
CA SER A 70 -9.32 6.50 5.64
C SER A 70 -9.57 6.59 4.14
N TRP A 71 -10.72 7.15 3.72
CA TRP A 71 -11.07 7.38 2.31
C TRP A 71 -10.10 8.31 1.60
N MET A 72 -9.72 9.41 2.25
CA MET A 72 -8.80 10.37 1.66
C MET A 72 -7.39 9.78 1.51
N LEU A 73 -6.88 9.09 2.52
CA LEU A 73 -5.56 8.46 2.50
C LEU A 73 -5.46 7.35 1.45
N SER A 74 -6.44 6.44 1.42
CA SER A 74 -6.52 5.40 0.39
C SER A 74 -6.65 6.02 -0.99
N GLY A 75 -7.53 7.00 -1.18
CA GLY A 75 -7.70 7.70 -2.46
C GLY A 75 -6.43 8.39 -2.97
N MET A 76 -5.55 8.89 -2.10
CA MET A 76 -4.23 9.40 -2.51
C MET A 76 -3.30 8.25 -2.94
N ALA A 77 -3.27 7.15 -2.18
CA ALA A 77 -2.50 5.96 -2.54
C ALA A 77 -2.91 5.42 -3.91
N LEU A 78 -4.21 5.37 -4.20
CA LEU A 78 -4.73 4.91 -5.50
C LEU A 78 -4.29 5.81 -6.64
N ARG A 79 -4.42 7.14 -6.50
CA ARG A 79 -3.96 8.10 -7.53
C ARG A 79 -2.47 7.99 -7.79
N MET A 80 -1.68 7.84 -6.73
CA MET A 80 -0.24 7.59 -6.83
C MET A 80 0.06 6.27 -7.56
N GLY A 81 -0.74 5.22 -7.30
CA GLY A 81 -0.61 3.93 -7.98
C GLY A 81 -0.90 4.00 -9.47
N TYR A 82 -1.94 4.74 -9.86
CA TYR A 82 -2.26 5.00 -11.27
C TYR A 82 -1.17 5.78 -11.98
N ASP A 83 -0.57 6.78 -11.33
CA ASP A 83 0.58 7.51 -11.89
C ASP A 83 1.78 6.59 -12.14
N LEU A 84 2.03 5.65 -11.21
CA LEU A 84 3.05 4.60 -11.34
C LEU A 84 2.68 3.48 -12.34
N GLY A 85 1.47 3.51 -12.92
CA GLY A 85 0.98 2.49 -13.85
C GLY A 85 0.80 1.10 -13.22
N PHE A 86 0.49 0.99 -11.93
CA PHE A 86 0.37 -0.28 -11.21
C PHE A 86 -0.70 -1.27 -11.76
N GLN A 87 -1.64 -0.77 -12.57
CA GLN A 87 -2.71 -1.53 -13.20
C GLN A 87 -2.25 -2.26 -14.46
N LEU A 88 -1.11 -1.85 -15.02
CA LEU A 88 -0.55 -2.39 -16.25
C LEU A 88 0.44 -3.52 -15.91
N ASN A 89 0.46 -4.57 -16.71
CA ASN A 89 1.43 -5.67 -16.58
C ASN A 89 2.82 -5.19 -17.01
N PRO A 90 3.83 -5.11 -16.11
CA PRO A 90 5.16 -4.57 -16.45
C PRO A 90 5.80 -5.22 -17.68
N GLN A 91 5.48 -6.50 -17.95
CA GLN A 91 5.99 -7.23 -19.11
C GLN A 91 5.64 -6.59 -20.46
N ASP A 92 4.55 -5.82 -20.54
CA ASP A 92 4.11 -5.24 -21.82
C ASP A 92 4.93 -3.98 -22.22
N TRP A 93 5.81 -3.47 -21.33
CA TRP A 93 6.45 -2.16 -21.44
C TRP A 93 7.90 -2.12 -20.92
N THR A 94 8.34 -3.10 -20.13
CA THR A 94 9.77 -3.28 -19.83
C THR A 94 10.48 -3.98 -21.00
N MET A 95 11.47 -3.31 -21.62
CA MET A 95 12.36 -3.91 -22.63
C MET A 95 13.44 -4.83 -22.00
N GLU A 96 13.45 -4.99 -20.67
CA GLU A 96 14.42 -5.82 -19.97
C GLU A 96 14.18 -7.31 -20.20
N THR A 97 15.27 -8.09 -20.16
CA THR A 97 15.25 -9.54 -20.36
C THR A 97 14.20 -10.20 -19.46
N PRO A 98 13.14 -10.83 -20.02
CA PRO A 98 11.98 -11.34 -19.26
C PRO A 98 12.28 -12.43 -18.22
N HIS A 99 13.56 -12.78 -18.01
CA HIS A 99 14.00 -13.99 -17.32
C HIS A 99 14.88 -13.72 -16.09
N SER A 100 15.16 -12.45 -15.74
CA SER A 100 15.88 -12.17 -14.49
C SER A 100 14.98 -12.44 -13.27
N VAL A 101 15.54 -13.02 -12.20
CA VAL A 101 14.83 -13.26 -10.94
C VAL A 101 14.34 -11.93 -10.34
N MET A 102 15.14 -10.87 -10.48
CA MET A 102 14.79 -9.52 -10.03
C MET A 102 13.51 -9.00 -10.69
N ALA A 103 13.38 -9.15 -12.02
CA ALA A 103 12.19 -8.73 -12.77
C ALA A 103 10.93 -9.51 -12.35
N LYS A 104 11.07 -10.82 -12.09
CA LYS A 104 9.95 -11.65 -11.58
C LYS A 104 9.47 -11.17 -10.21
N THR A 105 10.40 -10.85 -9.31
CA THR A 105 10.07 -10.33 -7.97
C THR A 105 9.37 -8.98 -8.06
N ASP A 106 9.83 -8.05 -8.90
CA ASP A 106 9.17 -6.74 -9.08
C ASP A 106 7.73 -6.90 -9.60
N ILE A 107 7.50 -7.77 -10.59
CA ILE A 107 6.16 -8.08 -11.09
C ILE A 107 5.24 -8.61 -9.98
N MET A 108 5.74 -9.52 -9.14
CA MET A 108 4.95 -10.07 -8.02
C MET A 108 4.63 -8.98 -6.97
N VAL A 109 5.58 -8.10 -6.67
CA VAL A 109 5.39 -6.98 -5.73
C VAL A 109 4.33 -6.02 -6.27
N ARG A 110 4.44 -5.59 -7.53
CA ARG A 110 3.48 -4.70 -8.19
C ARG A 110 2.08 -5.31 -8.26
N SER A 111 2.00 -6.59 -8.63
CA SER A 111 0.73 -7.34 -8.63
C SER A 111 0.10 -7.35 -7.24
N ARG A 112 0.88 -7.63 -6.18
CA ARG A 112 0.39 -7.61 -4.80
C ARG A 112 -0.10 -6.22 -4.38
N ILE A 113 0.61 -5.16 -4.77
CA ILE A 113 0.20 -3.77 -4.49
C ILE A 113 -1.13 -3.46 -5.17
N TYR A 114 -1.27 -3.76 -6.46
CA TYR A 114 -2.50 -3.50 -7.21
C TYR A 114 -3.69 -4.25 -6.60
N TRP A 115 -3.56 -5.56 -6.36
CA TRP A 115 -4.66 -6.35 -5.81
C TRP A 115 -4.98 -5.98 -4.35
N GLY A 116 -3.97 -5.56 -3.57
CA GLY A 116 -4.20 -4.98 -2.25
C GLY A 116 -4.99 -3.68 -2.32
N CYS A 117 -4.63 -2.77 -3.24
CA CYS A 117 -5.37 -1.53 -3.50
C CYS A 117 -6.80 -1.80 -3.95
N TYR A 118 -7.01 -2.77 -4.84
CA TYR A 118 -8.34 -3.20 -5.29
C TYR A 118 -9.22 -3.61 -4.11
N ILE A 119 -8.70 -4.45 -3.21
CA ILE A 119 -9.44 -4.91 -2.03
C ILE A 119 -9.76 -3.75 -1.09
N VAL A 120 -8.78 -2.91 -0.76
CA VAL A 120 -8.97 -1.76 0.14
C VAL A 120 -9.99 -0.78 -0.44
N ASP A 121 -9.88 -0.43 -1.72
CA ASP A 121 -10.81 0.49 -2.39
C ASP A 121 -12.26 -0.04 -2.34
N HIS A 122 -12.47 -1.33 -2.64
CA HIS A 122 -13.79 -1.95 -2.56
C HIS A 122 -14.33 -2.00 -1.14
N PHE A 123 -13.49 -2.35 -0.17
CA PHE A 123 -13.87 -2.46 1.23
C PHE A 123 -14.26 -1.10 1.82
N VAL A 124 -13.42 -0.08 1.67
CA VAL A 124 -13.69 1.27 2.17
C VAL A 124 -14.90 1.88 1.43
N SER A 125 -14.98 1.71 0.11
CA SER A 125 -16.13 2.17 -0.70
C SER A 125 -17.44 1.57 -0.21
N LEU A 126 -17.47 0.26 0.06
CA LEU A 126 -18.64 -0.45 0.55
C LEU A 126 -19.08 0.07 1.91
N ILE A 127 -18.16 0.22 2.86
CA ILE A 127 -18.45 0.74 4.21
C ILE A 127 -19.04 2.15 4.15
N MET A 128 -18.57 2.98 3.22
CA MET A 128 -18.95 4.39 3.13
C MET A 128 -20.08 4.68 2.16
N GLY A 129 -20.57 3.68 1.41
CA GLY A 129 -21.56 3.88 0.35
C GLY A 129 -21.05 4.75 -0.81
N ARG A 130 -19.76 4.63 -1.15
CA ARG A 130 -19.08 5.39 -2.21
C ARG A 130 -18.80 4.51 -3.44
N PRO A 131 -18.64 5.08 -4.64
CA PRO A 131 -18.22 4.32 -5.81
C PRO A 131 -16.74 3.94 -5.72
N VAL A 132 -16.41 2.74 -6.20
CA VAL A 132 -15.02 2.26 -6.32
C VAL A 132 -14.25 3.00 -7.40
N THR A 133 -12.95 3.17 -7.18
CA THR A 133 -12.01 3.77 -8.13
C THR A 133 -11.30 2.71 -8.97
N VAL A 134 -10.83 1.62 -8.35
CA VAL A 134 -10.00 0.60 -9.01
C VAL A 134 -10.87 -0.44 -9.68
N ARG A 135 -10.85 -0.52 -11.01
CA ARG A 135 -11.68 -1.46 -11.77
C ARG A 135 -10.85 -2.59 -12.37
N LYS A 136 -11.31 -3.83 -12.17
CA LYS A 136 -10.67 -5.03 -12.76
C LYS A 136 -10.61 -4.96 -14.29
N THR A 137 -11.59 -4.34 -14.93
CA THR A 137 -11.66 -4.20 -16.40
C THR A 137 -10.60 -3.26 -16.97
N GLU A 138 -9.96 -2.44 -16.15
CA GLU A 138 -8.96 -1.45 -16.56
C GLU A 138 -7.52 -1.94 -16.32
N ALA A 139 -7.36 -3.19 -15.87
CA ALA A 139 -6.07 -3.72 -15.46
C ALA A 139 -5.63 -4.90 -16.31
N THR A 140 -4.36 -4.88 -16.71
CA THR A 140 -3.68 -6.01 -17.36
C THR A 140 -2.72 -6.73 -16.43
N ILE A 141 -2.43 -6.17 -15.25
CA ILE A 141 -1.59 -6.78 -14.22
C ILE A 141 -2.08 -8.21 -13.88
N PRO A 142 -1.19 -9.22 -13.86
CA PRO A 142 -1.60 -10.59 -13.60
C PRO A 142 -2.10 -10.76 -12.17
N SER A 143 -2.86 -11.84 -11.92
CA SER A 143 -3.28 -12.25 -10.58
C SER A 143 -2.08 -12.40 -9.63
N SER A 144 -2.22 -11.93 -8.39
CA SER A 144 -1.19 -12.06 -7.37
C SER A 144 -0.91 -13.54 -7.07
N LYS A 145 0.35 -13.95 -7.23
CA LYS A 145 0.83 -15.27 -6.78
C LYS A 145 1.42 -15.16 -5.37
N MET A 146 1.56 -16.29 -4.68
CA MET A 146 2.33 -16.34 -3.44
C MET A 146 3.77 -15.91 -3.75
N LEU A 147 4.32 -15.00 -2.94
CA LEU A 147 5.74 -14.69 -3.00
C LEU A 147 6.51 -15.94 -2.54
N PRO A 148 7.65 -16.29 -3.18
CA PRO A 148 8.50 -17.34 -2.65
C PRO A 148 8.88 -16.99 -1.21
N ASN A 149 8.88 -17.99 -0.33
CA ASN A 149 9.38 -17.79 1.03
C ASN A 149 10.83 -17.29 0.93
N ALA A 150 11.21 -16.36 1.82
CA ALA A 150 12.61 -16.01 1.93
C ALA A 150 13.34 -17.23 2.51
N GLU A 151 14.01 -17.99 1.66
CA GLU A 151 14.68 -19.25 2.03
C GLU A 151 15.90 -19.07 2.95
N ASN A 152 16.14 -17.88 3.52
CA ASN A 152 17.29 -17.58 4.37
C ASN A 152 16.98 -16.47 5.41
N ILE A 153 15.85 -16.57 6.11
CA ILE A 153 15.62 -15.76 7.32
C ILE A 153 15.68 -16.72 8.51
N ASP A 154 16.90 -17.06 8.89
CA ASP A 154 17.25 -17.60 10.21
C ASP A 154 17.65 -16.46 11.15
#